data_AF-A0A7Z8E1K1-F1
#
_entry.id   AF-A0A7Z8E1K1-F1
#
_cell.length_a   1.000
_cell.length_b   1.000
_cell.length_c   1.000
_cell.angle_alpha   90.00
_cell.angle_beta   90.00
_cell.angle_gamma   90.00
#
_symmetry.space_group_name_H-M   'P 1'
#
loop_
_entity.id
_entity.type
_entity.pdbx_description
1 polymer ?
#
loop_
_entity_poly.entity_id
_entity_poly.type
_entity_poly.pdbx_seq_one_letter_code
_entity_poly.pdbx_strand_id
1 'polypeptide(L)' 'VVSQCIKKEGQPAVDRWLKTLQAGGSQSPIELAQIAGVDITTDAPLKETINYISNLVDELEVLTYQIEENS' A
#
# COMPACT_ATOMS: atom_id res chain seq x y z
N VAL A 1 -0.73 -0.30 -1.07
CA VAL A 1 -1.98 0.06 -0.33
C VAL A 1 -2.06 -0.64 1.03
N VAL A 2 -2.28 -1.95 1.11
CA VAL A 2 -2.45 -2.65 2.42
C VAL A 2 -1.26 -2.46 3.37
N SER A 3 -0.02 -2.52 2.87
CA SER A 3 1.18 -2.23 3.68
C SER A 3 1.20 -0.80 4.25
N GLN A 4 0.64 0.17 3.51
CA GLN A 4 0.50 1.56 3.97
C GLN A 4 -0.58 1.67 5.04
N CYS A 5 -1.71 0.96 4.89
CA CYS A 5 -2.72 0.85 5.94
C CYS A 5 -2.11 0.28 7.23
N ILE A 6 -1.28 -0.76 7.14
CA ILE A 6 -0.57 -1.32 8.31
C ILE A 6 0.36 -0.28 8.93
N LYS A 7 1.14 0.46 8.14
CA LYS A 7 2.04 1.51 8.64
C LYS A 7 1.28 2.65 9.33
N LYS A 8 0.10 3.03 8.83
CA LYS A 8 -0.70 4.18 9.32
C LYS A 8 -1.63 3.82 10.47
N GLU A 9 -2.31 2.68 10.38
CA GLU A 9 -3.38 2.27 11.30
C GLU A 9 -2.89 1.27 12.36
N GLY A 10 -1.81 0.52 12.09
CA GLY A 10 -1.29 -0.50 13.00
C GLY A 10 -2.17 -1.74 13.07
N GLN A 11 -2.45 -2.22 14.28
CA GLN A 11 -3.12 -3.51 14.55
C GLN A 11 -4.45 -3.70 13.80
N PRO A 12 -5.36 -2.70 13.68
CA PRO A 12 -6.61 -2.87 12.93
C PRO A 12 -6.41 -3.28 11.47
N ALA A 13 -5.38 -2.76 10.80
CA ALA A 13 -5.08 -3.14 9.42
C ALA A 13 -4.41 -4.52 9.34
N VAL A 14 -3.62 -4.89 10.35
CA VAL A 14 -3.09 -6.25 10.50
C VAL A 14 -4.23 -7.26 10.64
N ASP A 15 -5.21 -6.98 11.48
CA ASP A 15 -6.35 -7.88 11.72
C ASP A 15 -7.19 -8.10 10.44
N ARG A 16 -7.46 -7.02 9.69
CA ARG A 16 -8.11 -7.12 8.37
C ARG A 16 -7.31 -7.98 7.40
N TRP A 17 -6.00 -7.76 7.35
CA TRP A 17 -5.13 -8.52 6.46
C TRP A 17 -5.08 -10.01 6.82
N LEU A 18 -4.98 -10.36 8.11
CA LEU A 18 -5.05 -11.74 8.58
C LEU A 18 -6.38 -12.39 8.21
N LYS A 19 -7.50 -11.65 8.34
CA LYS A 19 -8.82 -12.13 7.91
C LYS A 19 -8.89 -12.39 6.40
N THR A 20 -8.30 -11.51 5.57
CA THR A 20 -8.19 -11.74 4.11
C THR A 20 -7.42 -13.03 3.81
N LEU A 21 -6.28 -13.23 4.46
CA LEU A 21 -5.47 -14.44 4.27
C LEU A 21 -6.19 -15.72 4.70
N GLN A 22 -6.91 -15.67 5.83
CA GLN A 22 -7.72 -16.79 6.33
C GLN A 22 -8.87 -17.15 5.38
N ALA A 23 -9.48 -16.16 4.73
CA ALA A 23 -10.54 -16.40 3.75
C ALA A 23 -10.03 -17.14 2.50
N GLY A 24 -8.75 -16.94 2.13
CA GLY A 24 -8.08 -17.68 1.07
C GLY A 24 -8.89 -17.71 -0.24
N GLY A 25 -8.82 -18.83 -0.97
CA GLY A 25 -9.52 -19.00 -2.25
C GLY A 25 -11.03 -19.23 -2.15
N SER A 26 -11.64 -19.12 -0.96
CA SER A 26 -13.09 -19.31 -0.78
C SER A 26 -13.92 -18.08 -1.12
N GLN A 27 -13.28 -16.93 -1.33
CA GLN A 27 -13.89 -15.65 -1.67
C GLN A 27 -13.37 -15.16 -3.02
N SER A 28 -14.15 -14.34 -3.72
CA SER A 28 -13.72 -13.69 -4.96
C SER A 28 -12.64 -12.63 -4.70
N PRO A 29 -11.86 -12.24 -5.71
CA PRO A 29 -10.87 -11.17 -5.56
C PRO A 29 -11.44 -9.84 -5.05
N ILE A 30 -12.67 -9.49 -5.45
CA ILE A 30 -13.34 -8.25 -5.02
C ILE A 30 -13.69 -8.33 -3.53
N GLU A 31 -14.25 -9.45 -3.07
CA GLU A 31 -14.60 -9.67 -1.66
C GLU A 31 -13.33 -9.68 -0.79
N LEU A 32 -12.25 -10.34 -1.24
CA LEU A 32 -10.97 -10.34 -0.53
C LEU A 32 -10.38 -8.93 -0.36
N ALA A 33 -10.46 -8.11 -1.41
CA ALA A 33 -10.01 -6.73 -1.36
C ALA A 33 -10.85 -5.89 -0.38
N GLN A 34 -12.17 -6.05 -0.41
CA GLN A 34 -13.07 -5.39 0.54
C GLN A 34 -12.75 -5.80 1.99
N ILE A 35 -12.47 -7.08 2.26
CA ILE A 35 -12.05 -7.55 3.60
C ILE A 35 -10.73 -6.87 4.03
N ALA A 36 -9.79 -6.69 3.10
CA ALA A 36 -8.54 -5.98 3.34
C ALA A 36 -8.73 -4.46 3.56
N GLY A 37 -9.95 -3.94 3.34
CA GLY A 37 -10.27 -2.52 3.42
C GLY A 37 -9.88 -1.73 2.16
N VAL A 38 -9.81 -2.38 1.01
CA VAL A 38 -9.42 -1.77 -0.27
C VAL A 38 -10.52 -1.97 -1.30
N ASP A 39 -11.03 -0.87 -1.87
CA ASP A 39 -12.00 -0.94 -2.97
C ASP A 39 -11.32 -0.97 -4.33
N ILE A 40 -11.10 -2.17 -4.85
CA ILE A 40 -10.48 -2.41 -6.16
C ILE A 40 -11.45 -2.25 -7.34
N THR A 41 -12.72 -1.90 -7.10
CA THR A 41 -13.68 -1.61 -8.19
C THR A 41 -13.49 -0.21 -8.76
N THR A 42 -12.68 0.61 -8.09
CA THR A 42 -12.29 1.96 -8.52
C THR A 42 -10.81 1.99 -8.91
N ASP A 43 -10.39 3.06 -9.58
CA ASP A 43 -8.99 3.28 -9.92
C ASP A 43 -8.14 3.84 -8.75
N ALA A 44 -8.77 4.15 -7.62
CA ALA A 44 -8.11 4.81 -6.50
C ALA A 44 -6.94 4.01 -5.90
N PRO A 45 -7.05 2.68 -5.66
CA PRO A 45 -5.91 1.91 -5.11
C PRO A 45 -4.71 1.84 -6.05
N LEU A 46 -4.96 1.85 -7.36
CA LEU A 46 -3.90 1.88 -8.36
C LEU A 46 -3.20 3.24 -8.35
N LYS A 47 -3.97 4.34 -8.37
CA LYS A 47 -3.42 5.70 -8.29
C LYS A 47 -2.63 5.94 -6.99
N GLU A 48 -3.12 5.44 -5.85
CA GLU A 48 -2.38 5.52 -4.59
C GLU A 48 -1.04 4.79 -4.66
N THR A 49 -1.01 3.61 -5.30
CA THR A 49 0.22 2.84 -5.49
C THR A 49 1.21 3.59 -6.38
N ILE A 50 0.75 4.18 -7.49
CA ILE A 50 1.58 5.00 -8.38
C ILE A 50 2.16 6.19 -7.61
N ASN A 51 1.32 6.96 -6.92
CA ASN A 51 1.76 8.13 -6.16
C ASN A 51 2.79 7.77 -5.08
N TYR A 52 2.63 6.63 -4.41
CA TYR A 52 3.61 6.16 -3.43
C TYR A 52 4.97 5.90 -4.06
N ILE A 53 5.00 5.24 -5.23
CA ILE A 53 6.26 4.97 -5.95
C ILE A 53 6.87 6.29 -6.44
N SER A 54 6.08 7.20 -7.00
CA SER A 54 6.55 8.52 -7.42
C SER A 54 7.24 9.27 -6.27
N ASN A 55 6.62 9.31 -5.09
CA ASN A 55 7.22 9.97 -3.93
C ASN A 55 8.53 9.31 -3.48
N LEU A 56 8.67 7.99 -3.62
CA LEU A 56 9.93 7.30 -3.31
C LEU A 56 11.04 7.64 -4.32
N VAL A 57 10.69 7.82 -5.60
CA VAL A 57 11.63 8.26 -6.63
C VAL A 57 12.07 9.69 -6.34
N ASP A 58 11.13 10.59 -6.05
CA ASP A 58 11.45 11.98 -5.70
C ASP A 58 12.37 12.06 -4.46
N GLU A 59 12.10 11.25 -3.43
CA GLU A 59 12.96 11.15 -2.24
C GLU A 59 14.36 10.65 -2.59
N LEU A 60 14.46 9.63 -3.47
CA LEU A 60 15.74 9.10 -3.92
C LEU A 60 16.56 10.13 -4.70
N GLU A 61 15.92 10.91 -5.59
CA GLU A 61 16.57 11.99 -6.33
C GLU A 61 17.12 13.06 -5.38
N VAL A 62 16.32 13.52 -4.42
CA VAL A 62 16.74 14.51 -3.41
C VAL A 62 17.94 14.03 -2.60
N LEU A 63 17.88 12.78 -2.10
CA LEU A 63 18.97 12.20 -1.33
C LEU A 63 20.25 12.05 -2.18
N THR A 64 20.11 11.76 -3.47
CA THR A 64 21.25 11.63 -4.38
C THR A 64 21.95 12.98 -4.58
N TYR A 65 21.20 14.05 -4.84
CA TYR A 65 21.76 15.40 -4.96
C TYR A 65 22.45 15.85 -3.68
N GLN A 66 21.87 15.56 -2.51
CA GLN A 66 22.49 15.88 -1.22
C GLN A 66 23.83 15.16 -1.01
N ILE A 67 23.98 13.93 -1.51
CA ILE A 67 25.26 13.19 -1.40
C ILE A 67 26.31 13.80 -2.33
N GLU A 68 25.91 14.18 -3.56
CA GLU A 68 26.81 14.81 -4.53
C GLU A 68 27.28 16.21 -4.08
N GLU A 69 26.40 17.02 -3.47
CA GLU A 69 26.76 18.33 -2.93
C GLU A 69 27.68 18.26 -1.69
N ASN A 70 27.62 17.16 -0.93
CA ASN A 70 28.43 16.94 0.27
C ASN A 70 29.77 16.23 0.01
N SER A 71 30.05 15.85 -1.24
CA SER A 71 31.28 15.17 -1.68
C SER A 71 32.28 16.14 -2.30
#